data_AF-A0A522Y5Z0-F1
#
_entry.id   AF-A0A522Y5Z0-F1
#
_cell.length_a   1.000
_cell.length_b   1.000
_cell.length_c   1.000
_cell.angle_alpha   90.00
_cell.angle_beta   90.00
_cell.angle_gamma   90.00
#
_symmetry.space_group_name_H-M   'P 1'
#
loop_
_entity.id
_entity.type
_entity.pdbx_description
1 polymer ?
#
loop_
_entity_poly.entity_id
_entity_poly.type
_entity_poly.pdbx_seq_one_letter_code
_entity_poly.pdbx_strand_id
1 'polypeptide(L)'
;MKPVAPAFDGKEFVRNLSTAPGVYRMIGVDGAVLYVGKASALKHRVSSYFNNTPKHARIASMISQIVCMEVTATRTEAEALILENELIKSLKPRYNVLLRDDKSYPYVLVTGQDTPRIAVHRGPRSQPGRYFGPYASVGAVRETLNLMHKLFKLRSCEDTVFRNRSRPCLQFQIGRCSAPCVGLVSA
;
A
#
# COMPACT_ATOMS: atom_id res chain seq x y z
N MET A 1 -28.93 -0.01 35.36
CA MET A 1 -27.87 -1.00 35.09
C MET A 1 -27.80 -1.17 33.57
N LYS A 2 -26.81 -0.57 32.89
CA LYS A 2 -26.68 -0.73 31.43
C LYS A 2 -26.34 -2.19 31.15
N PRO A 3 -26.98 -2.86 30.16
CA PRO A 3 -26.66 -4.23 29.83
C PRO A 3 -25.18 -4.30 29.43
N VAL A 4 -24.42 -5.13 30.15
CA VAL A 4 -23.03 -5.45 29.80
C VAL A 4 -23.11 -6.24 28.50
N ALA A 5 -22.60 -5.68 27.41
CA ALA A 5 -22.49 -6.40 26.14
C ALA A 5 -21.74 -7.73 26.40
N PRO A 6 -22.16 -8.84 25.77
CA PRO A 6 -21.50 -10.12 25.97
C PRO A 6 -20.01 -10.00 25.66
N ALA A 7 -19.18 -10.62 26.51
CA ALA A 7 -17.74 -10.64 26.31
C ALA A 7 -17.42 -11.28 24.95
N PHE A 8 -16.56 -10.64 24.16
CA PHE A 8 -16.17 -11.13 22.85
C PHE A 8 -15.46 -12.49 22.95
N ASP A 9 -16.03 -13.54 22.34
CA ASP A 9 -15.39 -14.86 22.24
C ASP A 9 -14.43 -14.91 21.04
N GLY A 10 -13.16 -14.58 21.30
CA GLY A 10 -12.11 -14.66 20.30
C GLY A 10 -11.81 -16.08 19.80
N LYS A 11 -12.09 -17.13 20.59
CA LYS A 11 -11.86 -18.52 20.16
C LYS A 11 -12.94 -18.96 19.18
N GLU A 12 -14.19 -18.59 19.41
CA GLU A 12 -15.29 -18.82 18.46
C GLU A 12 -15.03 -18.07 17.15
N PHE A 13 -14.67 -16.79 17.22
CA PHE A 13 -14.35 -15.98 16.04
C PHE A 13 -13.26 -16.63 15.16
N VAL A 14 -12.19 -17.12 15.78
CA VAL A 14 -11.07 -17.80 15.09
C VAL A 14 -11.51 -19.06 14.33
N ARG A 15 -12.52 -19.80 14.81
CA ARG A 15 -13.00 -21.02 14.16
C ARG A 15 -13.57 -20.73 12.77
N ASN A 16 -14.19 -19.57 12.62
CA ASN A 16 -14.83 -19.11 11.38
C ASN A 16 -13.86 -18.42 10.41
N LEU A 17 -12.58 -18.28 10.76
CA LEU A 17 -11.57 -17.66 9.90
C LEU A 17 -10.96 -18.65 8.89
N SER A 18 -10.68 -18.14 7.69
CA SER A 18 -9.91 -18.83 6.67
C SER A 18 -8.40 -18.60 6.84
N THR A 19 -7.60 -19.39 6.13
CA THR A 19 -6.15 -19.21 6.02
C THR A 19 -5.75 -18.26 4.90
N ALA A 20 -6.69 -17.55 4.28
CA ALA A 20 -6.40 -16.54 3.26
C ALA A 20 -5.60 -15.36 3.85
N PRO A 21 -4.80 -14.66 3.02
CA PRO A 21 -4.21 -13.39 3.42
C PRO A 21 -5.30 -12.34 3.61
N GLY A 22 -5.01 -11.33 4.41
CA GLY A 22 -5.94 -10.24 4.63
C GLY A 22 -5.57 -9.33 5.79
N VAL A 23 -6.51 -8.45 6.13
CA VAL A 23 -6.38 -7.49 7.22
C VAL A 23 -7.46 -7.75 8.26
N TYR A 24 -7.10 -7.66 9.54
CA TYR A 24 -8.04 -7.73 10.66
C TYR A 24 -8.06 -6.41 11.43
N ARG A 25 -9.23 -6.08 11.98
CA ARG A 25 -9.48 -4.93 12.83
C ARG A 25 -9.99 -5.40 14.18
N MET A 26 -9.46 -4.81 15.25
CA MET A 26 -9.91 -5.02 16.62
C MET A 26 -10.65 -3.77 17.08
N ILE A 27 -11.89 -3.92 17.53
CA ILE A 27 -12.83 -2.83 17.79
C ILE A 27 -13.19 -2.81 19.27
N GLY A 28 -13.17 -1.60 19.86
CA GLY A 28 -13.52 -1.34 21.25
C GLY A 28 -15.00 -1.08 21.48
N VAL A 29 -15.39 -0.94 22.76
CA VAL A 29 -16.77 -0.73 23.20
C VAL A 29 -17.43 0.53 22.64
N ASP A 30 -16.63 1.55 22.33
CA ASP A 30 -17.03 2.82 21.73
C ASP A 30 -17.13 2.74 20.19
N GLY A 31 -16.90 1.57 19.60
CA GLY A 31 -16.83 1.38 18.15
C GLY A 31 -15.51 1.86 17.54
N ALA A 32 -14.55 2.34 18.34
CA ALA A 32 -13.26 2.79 17.83
C ALA A 32 -12.38 1.59 17.46
N VAL A 33 -11.64 1.73 16.35
CA VAL A 33 -10.65 0.73 15.95
C VAL A 33 -9.42 0.87 16.84
N LEU A 34 -9.19 -0.14 17.67
CA LEU A 34 -8.07 -0.22 18.61
C LEU A 34 -6.78 -0.57 17.89
N TYR A 35 -6.84 -1.51 16.95
CA TYR A 35 -5.70 -2.04 16.22
C TYR A 35 -6.09 -2.55 14.83
N VAL A 36 -5.20 -2.36 13.87
CA VAL A 36 -5.25 -2.93 12.52
C VAL A 36 -3.98 -3.73 12.28
N GLY A 37 -4.10 -4.93 11.72
CA GLY A 37 -2.94 -5.73 11.32
C GLY A 37 -3.19 -6.59 10.09
N LYS A 38 -2.14 -6.83 9.31
CA LYS A 38 -2.15 -7.77 8.19
C LYS A 38 -1.77 -9.20 8.62
N ALA A 39 -2.20 -10.17 7.84
CA ALA A 39 -1.78 -11.57 7.96
C ALA A 39 -1.59 -12.19 6.57
N SER A 40 -0.58 -13.04 6.41
CA SER A 40 -0.48 -13.98 5.28
C SER A 40 -1.51 -15.10 5.40
N ALA A 41 -1.85 -15.48 6.64
CA ALA A 41 -2.94 -16.38 6.96
C ALA A 41 -3.71 -15.86 8.19
N LEU A 42 -4.94 -15.39 7.95
CA LEU A 42 -5.79 -14.76 8.98
C LEU A 42 -6.01 -15.67 10.19
N LYS A 43 -6.41 -16.92 9.98
CA LYS A 43 -6.64 -17.89 11.07
C LYS A 43 -5.43 -18.03 12.00
N HIS A 44 -4.25 -18.27 11.45
CA HIS A 44 -3.02 -18.42 12.25
C HIS A 44 -2.69 -17.16 13.04
N ARG A 45 -2.74 -16.00 12.38
CA ARG A 45 -2.38 -14.73 13.03
C ARG A 45 -3.34 -14.38 14.14
N VAL A 46 -4.65 -14.48 13.91
CA VAL A 46 -5.66 -14.13 14.92
C VAL A 46 -5.65 -15.15 16.07
N SER A 47 -5.47 -16.45 15.79
CA SER A 47 -5.34 -17.48 16.84
C SER A 47 -4.23 -17.16 17.85
N SER A 48 -3.15 -16.51 17.41
CA SER A 48 -2.03 -16.17 18.27
C SER A 48 -2.37 -15.19 19.39
N TYR A 49 -3.45 -14.42 19.27
CA TYR A 49 -3.90 -13.50 20.33
C TYR A 49 -4.69 -14.22 21.43
N PHE A 50 -5.43 -15.27 21.08
CA PHE A 50 -6.37 -15.97 21.98
C PHE A 50 -5.88 -17.34 22.46
N ASN A 51 -4.60 -17.64 22.25
CA ASN A 51 -3.96 -18.82 22.81
C ASN A 51 -3.50 -18.59 24.26
N ASN A 52 -3.13 -19.66 24.97
CA ASN A 52 -2.72 -19.59 26.38
C ASN A 52 -1.29 -19.05 26.60
N THR A 53 -0.62 -18.52 25.57
CA THR A 53 0.74 -18.01 25.72
C THR A 53 0.71 -16.65 26.41
N PRO A 54 1.57 -16.39 27.43
CA PRO A 54 1.68 -15.07 28.04
C PRO A 54 1.92 -13.97 27.01
N LYS A 55 1.22 -12.84 27.17
CA LYS A 55 1.33 -11.66 26.30
C LYS A 55 1.97 -10.52 27.06
N HIS A 56 2.70 -9.65 26.35
CA HIS A 56 3.14 -8.39 26.92
C HIS A 56 1.93 -7.56 27.38
N ALA A 57 2.08 -6.82 28.49
CA ALA A 57 1.02 -6.06 29.15
C ALA A 57 0.19 -5.19 28.19
N ARG A 58 0.85 -4.58 27.20
CA ARG A 58 0.18 -3.77 26.18
C ARG A 58 -0.77 -4.56 25.28
N ILE A 59 -0.37 -5.75 24.83
CA ILE A 59 -1.21 -6.62 23.99
C ILE A 59 -2.36 -7.17 24.83
N ALA A 60 -2.09 -7.59 26.08
CA ALA A 60 -3.14 -8.05 26.98
C ALA A 60 -4.20 -6.95 27.24
N SER A 61 -3.76 -5.71 27.50
CA SER A 61 -4.65 -4.55 27.67
C SER A 61 -5.47 -4.24 26.42
N MET A 62 -4.89 -4.38 25.23
CA MET A 62 -5.63 -4.23 23.97
C MET A 62 -6.71 -5.31 23.84
N ILE A 63 -6.34 -6.59 24.05
CA ILE A 63 -7.26 -7.73 23.92
C ILE A 63 -8.44 -7.59 24.88
N SER A 64 -8.20 -7.14 26.13
CA SER A 64 -9.28 -7.00 27.12
C SER A 64 -10.30 -5.91 26.79
N GLN A 65 -10.02 -5.03 25.82
CA GLN A 65 -10.94 -3.98 25.37
C GLN A 65 -11.72 -4.36 24.11
N ILE A 66 -11.40 -5.49 23.48
CA ILE A 66 -12.05 -5.93 22.24
C ILE A 66 -13.49 -6.34 22.55
N VAL A 67 -14.44 -5.76 21.82
CA VAL A 67 -15.84 -6.18 21.80
C VAL A 67 -16.24 -6.80 20.47
N CYS A 68 -15.49 -6.49 19.40
CA CYS A 68 -15.75 -6.98 18.06
C CYS A 68 -14.44 -7.07 17.26
N MET A 69 -14.39 -8.02 16.33
CA MET A 69 -13.34 -8.11 15.32
C MET A 69 -13.95 -8.20 13.94
N GLU A 70 -13.27 -7.59 12.98
CA GLU A 70 -13.64 -7.66 11.58
C GLU A 70 -12.44 -8.10 10.74
N VAL A 71 -12.70 -8.81 9.64
CA VAL A 71 -11.68 -9.26 8.71
C VAL A 71 -12.05 -8.92 7.28
N THR A 72 -11.04 -8.56 6.50
CA THR A 72 -11.15 -8.39 5.05
C THR A 72 -10.10 -9.29 4.42
N ALA A 73 -10.54 -10.37 3.78
CA ALA A 73 -9.67 -11.24 3.02
C ALA A 73 -9.20 -10.53 1.74
N THR A 74 -7.94 -10.73 1.37
CA THR A 74 -7.35 -10.24 0.12
C THR A 74 -6.89 -11.42 -0.73
N ARG A 75 -6.56 -11.18 -2.00
CA ARG A 75 -6.07 -12.25 -2.89
C ARG A 75 -4.59 -12.52 -2.69
N THR A 76 -3.85 -11.49 -2.28
CA THR A 76 -2.40 -11.56 -2.08
C THR A 76 -1.97 -10.86 -0.79
N GLU A 77 -0.78 -11.19 -0.31
CA GLU A 77 -0.15 -10.50 0.81
C GLU A 77 0.17 -9.03 0.50
N ALA A 78 0.48 -8.72 -0.76
CA ALA A 78 0.74 -7.37 -1.21
C ALA A 78 -0.50 -6.48 -1.09
N GLU A 79 -1.67 -7.01 -1.46
CA GLU A 79 -2.95 -6.32 -1.26
C GLU A 79 -3.26 -6.13 0.24
N ALA A 80 -3.01 -7.15 1.07
CA ALA A 80 -3.19 -7.03 2.53
C ALA A 80 -2.31 -5.93 3.13
N LEU A 81 -1.05 -5.85 2.69
CA LEU A 81 -0.11 -4.83 3.11
C LEU A 81 -0.58 -3.41 2.73
N ILE A 82 -1.08 -3.24 1.51
CA ILE A 82 -1.61 -1.95 1.04
C ILE A 82 -2.84 -1.55 1.86
N LEU A 83 -3.81 -2.47 2.02
CA LEU A 83 -5.04 -2.22 2.76
C LEU A 83 -4.79 -1.91 4.24
N GLU A 84 -3.84 -2.63 4.87
CA GLU A 84 -3.44 -2.37 6.26
C GLU A 84 -2.94 -0.94 6.43
N ASN A 85 -2.06 -0.49 5.55
CA ASN A 85 -1.51 0.87 5.61
C ASN A 85 -2.60 1.94 5.43
N GLU A 86 -3.52 1.73 4.50
CA GLU A 86 -4.64 2.63 4.25
C GLU A 86 -5.55 2.74 5.48
N LEU A 87 -5.89 1.60 6.09
CA LEU A 87 -6.70 1.53 7.30
C LEU A 87 -5.98 2.16 8.51
N ILE A 88 -4.68 1.95 8.68
CA ILE A 88 -3.90 2.58 9.76
C ILE A 88 -3.85 4.10 9.58
N LYS A 89 -3.66 4.60 8.36
CA LYS A 89 -3.60 6.05 8.07
C LYS A 89 -4.94 6.75 8.25
N SER A 90 -6.02 6.10 7.82
CA SER A 90 -7.39 6.64 7.92
C SER A 90 -7.93 6.59 9.34
N LEU A 91 -7.77 5.46 10.03
CA LEU A 91 -8.38 5.23 11.35
C LEU A 91 -7.48 5.64 12.52
N LYS A 92 -6.16 5.76 12.30
CA LYS A 92 -5.14 6.07 13.31
C LYS A 92 -5.33 5.30 14.63
N PRO A 93 -5.37 3.95 14.60
CA PRO A 93 -5.70 3.16 15.79
C PRO A 93 -4.70 3.37 16.93
N ARG A 94 -5.21 3.45 18.17
CA ARG A 94 -4.41 3.75 19.37
C ARG A 94 -3.23 2.79 19.59
N TYR A 95 -3.40 1.50 19.25
CA TYR A 95 -2.38 0.48 19.51
C TYR A 95 -1.37 0.27 18.36
N ASN A 96 -1.56 0.88 17.18
CA ASN A 96 -0.57 0.85 16.11
C ASN A 96 0.55 1.89 16.36
N VAL A 97 1.80 1.44 16.58
CA VAL A 97 2.97 2.33 16.85
C VAL A 97 3.82 2.59 15.62
N LEU A 98 4.14 1.54 14.89
CA LEU A 98 4.93 1.59 13.66
C LEU A 98 3.96 1.68 12.49
N LEU A 99 4.28 2.52 11.51
CA LEU A 99 3.47 2.97 10.35
C LEU A 99 2.89 4.40 10.46
N ARG A 100 3.46 5.26 11.32
CA ARG A 100 3.33 6.73 11.19
C ARG A 100 4.40 7.34 10.25
N ASP A 101 4.99 6.53 9.40
CA ASP A 101 5.96 7.00 8.41
C ASP A 101 5.18 7.40 7.16
N ASP A 102 5.29 8.66 6.72
CA ASP A 102 4.54 9.27 5.59
C ASP A 102 4.89 8.69 4.21
N LYS A 103 5.54 7.52 4.18
CA LYS A 103 5.84 6.80 2.94
C LYS A 103 4.53 6.26 2.36
N SER A 104 4.00 6.97 1.38
CA SER A 104 2.95 6.48 0.49
C SER A 104 3.51 5.40 -0.44
N TYR A 105 2.69 4.39 -0.73
CA TYR A 105 3.06 3.40 -1.74
C TYR A 105 3.20 4.07 -3.11
N PRO A 106 4.21 3.67 -3.90
CA PRO A 106 4.42 4.19 -5.24
C PRO A 106 3.27 3.80 -6.16
N TYR A 107 2.91 4.74 -7.01
CA TYR A 107 2.15 4.51 -8.22
C TYR A 107 3.08 4.63 -9.43
N VAL A 108 2.70 4.03 -10.54
CA VAL A 108 3.26 4.36 -11.85
C VAL A 108 2.31 5.32 -12.53
N LEU A 109 2.79 6.50 -12.88
CA LEU A 109 2.05 7.51 -13.63
C LEU A 109 2.49 7.48 -15.09
N VAL A 110 1.52 7.39 -15.99
CA VAL A 110 1.66 7.70 -17.42
C VAL A 110 0.96 9.03 -17.66
N THR A 111 1.71 10.09 -17.99
CA THR A 111 1.14 11.43 -18.20
C THR A 111 0.23 11.47 -19.43
N GLY A 112 -0.76 12.37 -19.43
CA GLY A 112 -1.77 12.47 -20.50
C GLY A 112 -1.40 13.35 -21.70
N GLN A 113 -0.12 13.64 -21.92
CA GLN A 113 0.36 14.53 -22.98
C GLN A 113 0.60 13.73 -24.28
N ASP A 114 0.67 14.40 -25.42
CA ASP A 114 0.96 13.79 -26.73
C ASP A 114 2.24 12.92 -26.70
N THR A 115 3.28 13.39 -26.01
CA THR A 115 4.48 12.59 -25.71
C THR A 115 4.48 12.19 -24.23
N PRO A 116 3.84 11.07 -23.85
CA PRO A 116 3.67 10.71 -22.46
C PRO A 116 5.00 10.33 -21.79
N ARG A 117 5.09 10.61 -20.49
CA ARG A 117 6.18 10.20 -19.61
C ARG A 117 5.67 9.11 -18.68
N ILE A 118 6.47 8.05 -18.51
CA ILE A 118 6.22 7.03 -17.49
C ILE A 118 7.16 7.25 -16.30
N ALA A 119 6.61 7.45 -15.10
CA ALA A 119 7.38 7.76 -13.90
C ALA A 119 6.77 7.17 -12.63
N VAL A 120 7.60 7.05 -11.58
CA VAL A 120 7.13 6.73 -10.23
C VAL A 120 6.49 7.98 -9.62
N HIS A 121 5.28 7.84 -9.09
CA HIS A 121 4.55 8.88 -8.38
C HIS A 121 4.31 8.50 -6.92
N ARG A 122 4.42 9.47 -6.02
CA ARG A 122 4.05 9.34 -4.59
C ARG A 122 3.23 10.55 -4.17
N GLY A 123 2.32 10.35 -3.22
CA GLY A 123 1.45 11.40 -2.70
C GLY A 123 0.17 11.61 -3.54
N PRO A 124 -0.49 12.77 -3.38
CA PRO A 124 -1.77 13.07 -4.02
C PRO A 124 -1.72 12.96 -5.55
N ARG A 125 -2.81 12.49 -6.17
CA ARG A 125 -2.92 12.35 -7.64
C ARG A 125 -3.24 13.69 -8.30
N SER A 126 -2.34 14.66 -8.20
CA SER A 126 -2.52 16.02 -8.73
C SER A 126 -2.08 16.19 -10.18
N GLN A 127 -1.32 15.25 -10.75
CA GLN A 127 -0.86 15.33 -12.13
C GLN A 127 -1.85 14.61 -13.07
N PRO A 128 -2.22 15.20 -14.22
CA PRO A 128 -3.11 14.56 -15.16
C PRO A 128 -2.45 13.36 -15.84
N GLY A 129 -3.14 12.22 -15.85
CA GLY A 129 -2.67 11.00 -16.47
C GLY A 129 -3.28 9.74 -15.87
N ARG A 130 -2.76 8.60 -16.29
CA ARG A 130 -3.18 7.27 -15.83
C ARG A 130 -2.25 6.81 -14.71
N TYR A 131 -2.85 6.51 -13.56
CA TYR A 131 -2.15 5.98 -12.39
C TYR A 131 -2.37 4.48 -12.28
N PHE A 132 -1.28 3.72 -12.15
CA PHE A 132 -1.27 2.28 -11.92
C PHE A 132 -0.67 1.98 -10.54
N GLY A 133 -1.25 1.01 -9.83
CA GLY A 133 -0.89 0.69 -8.45
C GLY A 133 -2.06 0.94 -7.48
N PRO A 134 -1.79 1.10 -6.16
CA PRO A 134 -0.47 1.24 -5.54
C PRO A 134 0.33 -0.07 -5.56
N TYR A 135 1.67 0.03 -5.57
CA TYR A 135 2.54 -1.14 -5.56
C TYR A 135 3.25 -1.30 -4.21
N ALA A 136 3.28 -2.53 -3.69
CA ALA A 136 3.92 -2.84 -2.42
C ALA A 136 5.45 -2.65 -2.46
N SER A 137 6.10 -2.91 -3.60
CA SER A 137 7.56 -2.82 -3.77
C SER A 137 7.98 -1.68 -4.70
N VAL A 138 8.63 -0.66 -4.14
CA VAL A 138 9.25 0.44 -4.92
C VAL A 138 10.41 -0.06 -5.77
N GLY A 139 11.18 -1.03 -5.27
CA GLY A 139 12.30 -1.62 -6.00
C GLY A 139 11.84 -2.27 -7.29
N ALA A 140 10.83 -3.15 -7.20
CA ALA A 140 10.24 -3.81 -8.36
C ALA A 140 9.72 -2.80 -9.40
N VAL A 141 9.00 -1.77 -8.95
CA VAL A 141 8.52 -0.70 -9.85
C VAL A 141 9.69 -0.02 -10.57
N ARG A 142 10.76 0.34 -9.86
CA ARG A 142 11.93 1.01 -10.47
C ARG A 142 12.64 0.11 -11.48
N GLU A 143 12.81 -1.16 -11.17
CA GLU A 143 13.41 -2.15 -12.07
C GLU A 143 12.58 -2.33 -13.34
N THR A 144 11.26 -2.49 -13.21
CA THR A 144 10.34 -2.58 -14.35
C THR A 144 10.40 -1.33 -15.21
N LEU A 145 10.35 -0.13 -14.63
CA LEU A 145 10.43 1.11 -15.40
C LEU A 145 11.77 1.26 -16.13
N ASN A 146 12.88 0.91 -15.47
CA ASN A 146 14.19 0.91 -16.11
C ASN A 146 14.24 -0.02 -17.32
N LEU A 147 13.64 -1.21 -17.21
CA LEU A 147 13.56 -2.17 -18.31
C LEU A 147 12.68 -1.61 -19.46
N MET A 148 11.52 -1.05 -19.13
CA MET A 148 10.63 -0.44 -20.13
C MET A 148 11.31 0.72 -20.87
N HIS A 149 12.00 1.61 -20.16
CA HIS A 149 12.76 2.71 -20.80
C HIS A 149 13.84 2.16 -21.73
N LYS A 150 14.56 1.09 -21.33
CA LYS A 150 15.60 0.48 -22.16
C LYS A 150 15.05 -0.20 -23.41
N LEU A 151 13.96 -0.97 -23.28
CA LEU A 151 13.40 -1.77 -24.38
C LEU A 151 12.63 -0.90 -25.39
N PHE A 152 11.80 0.00 -24.88
CA PHE A 152 10.89 0.79 -25.72
C PHE A 152 11.41 2.22 -25.99
N LYS A 153 12.59 2.57 -25.47
CA LYS A 153 13.24 3.88 -25.67
C LYS A 153 12.33 5.05 -25.27
N LEU A 154 11.57 4.89 -24.19
CA LEU A 154 10.61 5.89 -23.72
C LEU A 154 11.31 7.05 -23.00
N ARG A 155 10.72 8.24 -23.06
CA ARG A 155 11.21 9.38 -22.28
C ARG A 155 10.97 9.19 -20.78
N SER A 156 11.95 9.60 -19.98
CA SER A 156 11.87 9.66 -18.52
C SER A 156 12.04 11.07 -17.96
N CYS A 157 12.45 12.03 -18.80
CA CYS A 157 12.68 13.42 -18.42
C CYS A 157 11.40 14.14 -17.99
N GLU A 158 11.54 15.04 -17.02
CA GLU A 158 10.49 15.96 -16.59
C GLU A 158 10.09 16.91 -17.72
N ASP A 159 8.87 17.45 -17.65
CA ASP A 159 8.30 18.26 -18.74
C ASP A 159 9.00 19.60 -18.92
N THR A 160 9.55 20.16 -17.84
CA THR A 160 10.40 21.36 -17.88
C THR A 160 11.67 21.10 -18.66
N VAL A 161 12.28 19.92 -18.48
CA VAL A 161 13.46 19.50 -19.23
C VAL A 161 13.08 19.16 -20.67
N PHE A 162 11.96 18.47 -20.89
CA PHE A 162 11.48 18.10 -22.22
C PHE A 162 11.29 19.33 -23.12
N ARG A 163 10.59 20.36 -22.63
CA ARG A 163 10.25 21.57 -23.40
C ARG A 163 11.45 22.46 -23.74
N ASN A 164 12.48 22.44 -22.91
CA ASN A 164 13.62 23.36 -23.03
C ASN A 164 14.87 22.70 -23.65
N ARG A 165 14.74 21.53 -24.27
CA ARG A 165 15.87 20.81 -24.87
C ARG A 165 16.07 21.21 -26.33
N SER A 166 17.31 21.62 -26.65
CA SER A 166 17.76 21.91 -28.02
C SER A 166 18.61 20.81 -28.64
N ARG A 167 19.07 19.82 -27.85
CA ARG A 167 19.90 18.70 -28.31
C ARG A 167 19.55 17.40 -27.58
N PRO A 168 19.75 16.22 -28.22
CA PRO A 168 19.54 14.93 -27.58
C PRO A 168 20.31 14.79 -26.26
N CYS A 169 19.68 14.16 -25.26
CA CYS A 169 20.30 13.93 -23.96
C CYS A 169 21.08 12.62 -23.91
N LEU A 170 21.78 12.39 -22.80
CA LEU A 170 22.53 11.16 -22.56
C LEU A 170 21.67 9.90 -22.74
N GLN A 171 20.39 9.93 -22.33
CA GLN A 171 19.50 8.77 -22.46
C GLN A 171 19.31 8.35 -23.93
N PHE A 172 19.29 9.31 -24.86
CA PHE A 172 19.28 8.98 -26.28
C PHE A 172 20.61 8.37 -26.72
N GLN A 173 21.73 8.99 -26.32
CA GLN A 173 23.07 8.54 -26.70
C GLN A 173 23.37 7.10 -26.24
N ILE A 174 22.86 6.70 -25.07
CA ILE A 174 23.00 5.33 -24.55
C ILE A 174 21.86 4.38 -25.00
N GLY A 175 21.03 4.80 -25.97
CA GLY A 175 19.98 3.97 -26.56
C GLY A 175 18.76 3.69 -25.68
N ARG A 176 18.49 4.52 -24.67
CA ARG A 176 17.35 4.40 -23.73
C ARG A 176 16.21 5.38 -23.98
N CYS A 177 16.34 6.27 -24.95
CA CYS A 177 15.31 7.24 -25.33
C CYS A 177 15.31 7.44 -26.84
N SER A 178 14.16 7.65 -27.46
CA SER A 178 14.01 7.99 -28.89
C SER A 178 14.15 9.49 -29.19
N ALA A 179 14.42 10.30 -28.17
CA ALA A 179 14.57 11.76 -28.25
C ALA A 179 13.39 12.53 -28.91
N PRO A 180 12.14 12.30 -28.48
CA PRO A 180 10.99 13.08 -28.96
C PRO A 180 11.10 14.58 -28.62
N CYS A 181 11.85 14.95 -27.58
CA CYS A 181 12.00 16.34 -27.15
C CYS A 181 12.71 17.25 -28.18
N VAL A 182 13.35 16.67 -29.19
CA VAL A 182 14.01 17.40 -30.28
C VAL A 182 13.47 16.98 -31.66
N GLY A 183 12.29 16.34 -31.70
CA GLY A 183 11.61 16.00 -32.95
C GLY A 183 12.24 14.85 -33.75
N LEU A 184 13.08 14.00 -33.15
CA LEU A 184 13.65 12.83 -33.85
C LEU A 184 12.63 11.70 -34.08
N VAL A 185 11.50 11.76 -33.39
CA VAL A 185 10.32 10.90 -33.60
C VAL A 185 9.07 11.76 -33.47
N SER A 186 8.01 11.40 -34.19
CA SER A 186 6.69 12.05 -34.05
C SER A 186 6.04 11.70 -32.71
N ALA A 187 5.07 12.53 -32.30
CA ALA A 187 4.17 12.22 -31.20
C ALA A 187 3.22 11.06 -31.54
#